data_AF-X6F8K8-F1
#
_entry.id   AF-X6F8K8-F1
#
_cell.length_a   1.000
_cell.length_b   1.000
_cell.length_c   1.000
_cell.angle_alpha   90.00
_cell.angle_beta   90.00
_cell.angle_gamma   90.00
#
_symmetry.space_group_name_H-M   'P 1'
#
loop_
_entity.id
_entity.type
_entity.pdbx_description
1 polymer ?
#
loop_
_entity_poly.entity_id
_entity_poly.type
_entity_poly.pdbx_seq_one_letter_code
_entity_poly.pdbx_strand_id
1 'polypeptide(L)'
;MADTITLTDHDAIRSWAAGRAGFPAIVDISPEAGTQPMLRLVFGQHAYQDQDQPERPVNAGGYELVEWDEWFKLFDEEQLALVVAADEPGRREEFHELIRRDRKT
;
A
#
# COMPACT_ATOMS: atom_id res chain seq x y z
N MET A 1 -1.08 3.79 22.21
CA MET A 1 -0.68 4.12 20.82
C MET A 1 0.50 3.24 20.54
N ALA A 2 0.46 2.41 19.51
CA ALA A 2 1.68 1.73 19.10
C ALA A 2 2.64 2.77 18.50
N ASP A 3 3.92 2.60 18.78
CA ASP A 3 4.96 3.34 18.09
C ASP A 3 4.87 3.09 16.59
N THR A 4 5.23 4.09 15.79
CA THR A 4 5.31 3.95 14.34
C THR A 4 6.75 4.05 13.89
N ILE A 5 7.07 3.35 12.79
CA ILE A 5 8.36 3.42 12.11
C ILE A 5 8.14 3.84 10.66
N THR A 6 9.09 4.60 10.11
CA THR A 6 9.06 5.01 8.71
C THR A 6 10.01 4.15 7.90
N LEU A 7 9.47 3.50 6.87
CA LEU A 7 10.20 2.62 5.95
C LEU A 7 10.31 3.28 4.58
N THR A 8 11.52 3.30 4.04
CA THR A 8 11.79 3.73 2.65
C THR A 8 12.50 2.67 1.84
N ASP A 9 13.03 1.64 2.51
CA ASP A 9 13.72 0.52 1.88
C ASP A 9 12.70 -0.51 1.40
N HIS A 10 12.84 -0.96 0.14
CA HIS A 10 11.88 -1.86 -0.49
C HIS A 10 11.83 -3.22 0.21
N ASP A 11 12.98 -3.76 0.64
CA ASP A 11 13.03 -5.06 1.32
C ASP A 11 12.44 -5.00 2.72
N ALA A 12 12.63 -3.90 3.44
CA ALA A 12 11.99 -3.65 4.72
C ALA A 12 10.45 -3.58 4.57
N ILE A 13 9.95 -2.88 3.54
CA ILE A 13 8.52 -2.78 3.25
C ILE A 13 7.95 -4.17 2.89
N ARG A 14 8.61 -4.92 2.00
CA ARG A 14 8.21 -6.30 1.64
C ARG A 14 8.16 -7.19 2.86
N SER A 15 9.18 -7.15 3.70
CA SER A 15 9.27 -7.97 4.90
C SER A 15 8.16 -7.65 5.91
N TRP A 16 7.88 -6.36 6.11
CA TRP A 16 6.81 -5.92 7.00
C TRP A 16 5.43 -6.36 6.50
N ALA A 17 5.15 -6.21 5.20
CA ALA A 17 3.90 -6.62 4.59
C ALA A 17 3.74 -8.16 4.59
N ALA A 18 4.78 -8.91 4.24
CA ALA A 18 4.74 -10.37 4.22
C ALA A 18 4.42 -10.98 5.60
N GLY A 19 4.92 -10.38 6.68
CA GLY A 19 4.59 -10.79 8.06
C GLY A 19 3.11 -10.66 8.43
N ARG A 20 2.32 -10.01 7.58
CA ARG A 20 0.88 -9.74 7.72
C ARG A 20 0.05 -10.32 6.57
N ALA A 21 0.65 -11.14 5.70
CA ALA A 21 0.03 -11.57 4.44
C ALA A 21 -0.48 -10.38 3.62
N GLY A 22 0.36 -9.34 3.53
CA GLY A 22 0.10 -8.10 2.79
C GLY A 22 0.56 -8.17 1.34
N PHE A 23 -0.22 -7.56 0.46
CA PHE A 23 0.01 -7.50 -0.98
C PHE A 23 -0.06 -6.05 -1.48
N PRO A 24 0.77 -5.68 -2.47
CA PRO A 24 0.73 -4.36 -3.07
C PRO A 24 -0.50 -4.22 -3.97
N ALA A 25 -1.14 -3.06 -3.88
CA ALA A 25 -2.31 -2.73 -4.68
C ALA A 25 -2.29 -1.26 -5.12
N ILE A 26 -3.00 -0.96 -6.21
CA ILE A 26 -3.23 0.39 -6.71
C ILE A 26 -4.73 0.63 -6.74
N VAL A 27 -5.18 1.77 -6.23
CA VAL A 27 -6.56 2.22 -6.42
C VAL A 27 -6.57 3.15 -7.63
N ASP A 28 -7.30 2.74 -8.68
CA ASP A 28 -7.62 3.64 -9.77
C ASP A 28 -8.68 4.64 -9.27
N ILE A 29 -8.26 5.89 -9.13
CA ILE A 29 -9.14 7.00 -8.84
C ILE A 29 -9.18 7.83 -10.11
N SER A 30 -10.31 7.72 -10.82
CA SER A 30 -10.56 8.37 -12.09
C SER A 30 -9.98 9.80 -12.13
N PRO A 31 -9.20 10.15 -13.18
CA PRO A 31 -8.49 11.43 -13.28
C PRO A 31 -9.41 12.65 -13.27
N GLU A 32 -10.72 12.46 -13.47
CA GLU A 32 -11.75 13.50 -13.36
C GLU A 32 -11.83 14.13 -11.94
N ALA A 33 -11.32 13.46 -10.91
CA ALA A 33 -11.24 14.00 -9.55
C ALA A 33 -9.92 14.73 -9.24
N GLY A 34 -8.94 14.75 -10.16
CA GLY A 34 -7.63 15.37 -9.92
C GLY A 34 -6.77 14.65 -8.86
N THR A 35 -7.10 13.41 -8.52
CA THR A 35 -6.42 12.64 -7.48
C THR A 35 -5.41 11.69 -8.12
N GLN A 36 -4.15 11.73 -7.68
CA GLN A 36 -3.06 10.85 -8.13
C GLN A 36 -3.35 9.38 -7.76
N PRO A 37 -2.94 8.38 -8.57
CA PRO A 37 -3.13 6.97 -8.23
C PRO A 37 -2.64 6.68 -6.82
N MET A 38 -3.49 6.07 -5.99
CA MET A 38 -3.18 5.85 -4.58
C MET A 38 -2.67 4.43 -4.39
N LEU A 39 -1.36 4.31 -4.17
CA LEU A 39 -0.72 3.08 -3.73
C LEU A 39 -1.32 2.61 -2.40
N ARG A 40 -1.48 1.30 -2.23
CA ARG A 40 -2.03 0.69 -1.01
C ARG A 40 -1.37 -0.65 -0.71
N LEU A 41 -1.46 -1.08 0.55
CA LEU A 41 -1.24 -2.46 0.96
C LEU A 41 -2.56 -3.06 1.43
N VAL A 42 -2.86 -4.27 0.97
CA VAL A 42 -4.06 -5.01 1.36
C VAL A 42 -3.67 -6.33 2.00
N PHE A 43 -4.42 -6.80 3.00
CA PHE A 43 -3.99 -7.89 3.88
C PHE A 43 -5.00 -9.03 3.92
N GLY A 44 -4.49 -10.24 4.18
CA GLY A 44 -5.30 -11.43 4.44
C GLY A 44 -5.94 -12.06 3.20
N GLN A 45 -6.72 -13.12 3.41
CA GLN A 45 -7.31 -13.92 2.31
C GLN A 45 -8.34 -13.16 1.46
N HIS A 46 -8.90 -12.06 1.98
CA HIS A 46 -9.89 -11.26 1.26
C HIS A 46 -9.26 -10.45 0.12
N ALA A 47 -7.94 -10.22 0.15
CA ALA A 47 -7.21 -9.56 -0.94
C ALA A 47 -7.39 -10.30 -2.28
N TYR A 48 -7.54 -11.63 -2.25
CA TYR A 48 -7.74 -12.46 -3.44
C TYR A 48 -9.20 -12.63 -3.86
N GLN A 49 -10.16 -12.44 -2.95
CA GLN A 49 -11.59 -12.69 -3.26
C GLN A 49 -12.24 -11.59 -4.11
N ASP A 50 -11.64 -10.40 -4.18
CA ASP A 50 -12.20 -9.27 -4.93
C ASP A 50 -11.86 -9.32 -6.44
N GLN A 51 -10.94 -10.20 -6.86
CA GLN A 51 -10.43 -10.26 -8.25
C GLN A 51 -11.30 -11.10 -9.21
N ASP A 52 -12.15 -11.99 -8.70
CA ASP A 52 -12.95 -12.93 -9.51
C ASP A 52 -14.32 -12.36 -9.95
N GLN A 53 -14.49 -11.04 -9.98
CA GLN A 53 -15.78 -10.40 -10.35
C GLN A 53 -15.63 -9.55 -11.62
N PRO A 54 -15.90 -10.12 -12.81
CA PRO A 54 -15.59 -9.50 -14.11
C PRO A 54 -16.42 -8.26 -14.48
N GLU A 55 -17.30 -7.76 -13.60
CA GLU A 55 -18.27 -6.70 -13.92
C GLU A 55 -18.46 -5.68 -12.79
N ARG A 56 -17.39 -5.23 -12.13
CA ARG A 56 -17.52 -4.04 -11.27
C ARG A 56 -17.40 -2.75 -12.10
N PRO A 57 -18.32 -1.77 -11.91
CA PRO A 57 -18.21 -0.48 -12.57
C PRO A 57 -16.90 0.21 -12.12
N VAL A 58 -16.22 0.84 -13.07
CA VAL A 58 -14.93 1.56 -12.93
C VAL A 58 -14.88 2.56 -11.75
N ASN A 59 -16.02 2.96 -11.19
CA ASN A 59 -16.12 3.94 -10.10
C ASN A 59 -16.62 3.36 -8.75
N ALA A 60 -16.51 2.05 -8.50
CA ALA A 60 -16.92 1.43 -7.23
C ALA A 60 -15.84 1.44 -6.11
N GLY A 61 -14.72 2.15 -6.29
CA GLY A 61 -13.66 2.22 -5.27
C GLY A 61 -12.89 0.92 -5.07
N GLY A 62 -12.69 0.15 -6.15
CA GLY A 62 -11.88 -1.06 -6.16
C GLY A 62 -10.38 -0.77 -6.12
N TYR A 63 -9.59 -1.76 -5.71
CA TYR A 63 -8.14 -1.76 -5.84
C TYR A 63 -7.74 -2.93 -6.75
N GLU A 64 -6.69 -2.73 -7.53
CA GLU A 64 -6.06 -3.77 -8.33
C GLU A 64 -4.80 -4.25 -7.61
N LEU A 65 -4.65 -5.57 -7.41
CA LEU A 65 -3.37 -6.11 -6.94
C LEU A 65 -2.37 -6.00 -8.09
N VAL A 66 -1.19 -5.48 -7.78
CA VAL A 66 -0.10 -5.32 -8.74
C VAL A 66 1.13 -6.10 -8.30
N GLU A 67 2.16 -6.13 -9.13
CA GLU A 67 3.45 -6.68 -8.71
C GLU A 67 4.22 -5.66 -7.86
N TRP A 68 5.10 -6.14 -6.97
CA TRP A 68 5.91 -5.28 -6.11
C TRP A 68 6.79 -4.32 -6.89
N ASP A 69 7.38 -4.75 -8.00
CA ASP A 69 8.24 -3.90 -8.83
C ASP A 69 7.48 -2.69 -9.41
N GLU A 70 6.22 -2.89 -9.81
CA GLU A 70 5.36 -1.82 -10.31
C GLU A 70 4.97 -0.85 -9.19
N TRP A 71 4.58 -1.38 -8.05
CA TRP A 71 4.25 -0.59 -6.86
C TRP A 71 5.44 0.27 -6.40
N PHE A 72 6.66 -0.31 -6.37
CA PHE A 72 7.86 0.40 -5.94
C PHE A 72 8.31 1.46 -6.94
N LYS A 73 8.10 1.24 -8.23
CA LYS A 73 8.38 2.26 -9.24
C LYS A 73 7.60 3.54 -8.94
N LEU A 74 6.29 3.44 -8.72
CA LEU A 74 5.45 4.58 -8.36
C LEU A 74 5.84 5.17 -7.00
N PHE A 75 6.15 4.32 -6.02
CA PHE A 75 6.60 4.75 -4.70
C PHE A 75 7.86 5.62 -4.76
N ASP A 76 8.82 5.26 -5.61
CA ASP A 76 10.08 5.98 -5.78
C ASP A 76 9.90 7.25 -6.61
N GLU A 77 9.17 7.16 -7.72
CA GLU A 77 8.81 8.29 -8.59
C GLU A 77 8.12 9.39 -7.77
N GLU A 78 7.19 8.98 -6.91
CA GLU A 78 6.44 9.87 -6.04
C GLU A 78 7.18 10.23 -4.75
N GLN A 79 8.43 9.78 -4.59
CA GLN A 79 9.26 10.10 -3.44
C GLN A 79 8.55 9.78 -2.12
N LEU A 80 7.88 8.63 -2.01
CA LEU A 80 7.08 8.27 -0.84
C LEU A 80 7.89 7.57 0.26
N ALA A 81 7.32 7.54 1.46
CA ALA A 81 7.73 6.73 2.59
C ALA A 81 6.50 6.02 3.18
N LEU A 82 6.69 4.81 3.70
CA LEU A 82 5.64 4.04 4.35
C LEU A 82 5.77 4.17 5.86
N VAL A 83 4.81 4.80 6.51
CA VAL A 83 4.68 4.81 7.98
C VAL A 83 3.87 3.59 8.38
N VAL A 84 4.42 2.78 9.27
CA VAL A 84 3.76 1.55 9.76
C VAL A 84 3.81 1.47 11.27
N ALA A 85 2.90 0.72 11.86
CA ALA A 85 3.03 0.33 13.26
C ALA A 85 4.31 -0.51 13.47
N ALA A 86 5.05 -0.19 14.52
CA ALA A 86 6.17 -0.99 15.00
C ALA A 86 5.69 -2.41 15.33
N ASP A 87 6.54 -3.40 15.06
CA ASP A 87 6.20 -4.78 15.36
C ASP A 87 6.22 -5.04 16.88
N GLU A 88 5.09 -5.47 17.41
CA GLU A 88 4.91 -5.82 18.82
C GLU A 88 4.70 -7.34 18.96
N PRO A 89 5.40 -8.02 19.88
CA PRO A 89 5.18 -9.45 20.11
C PRO A 89 3.71 -9.76 20.43
N GLY A 90 3.09 -10.62 19.62
CA GLY A 90 1.68 -11.00 19.77
C GLY A 90 0.67 -10.04 19.15
N ARG A 91 1.12 -8.94 18.52
CA ARG A 91 0.25 -7.98 17.83
C ARG A 91 0.83 -7.59 16.48
N ARG A 92 0.12 -7.96 15.41
CA ARG A 92 0.45 -7.56 14.03
C ARG A 92 -0.57 -6.53 13.59
N GLU A 93 -0.28 -5.26 13.85
CA GLU A 93 -1.13 -4.17 13.35
C GLU A 93 -0.93 -3.96 11.86
N GLU A 94 -2.04 -3.78 11.14
CA GLU A 94 -2.08 -3.55 9.69
C GLU A 94 -2.08 -2.05 9.34
N PHE A 95 -1.99 -1.18 10.36
CA PHE A 95 -1.90 0.26 10.18
C PHE A 95 -0.70 0.61 9.30
N HIS A 96 -0.98 1.28 8.20
CA HIS A 96 0.01 1.84 7.30
C HIS A 96 -0.51 3.13 6.67
N GLU A 97 0.41 4.04 6.40
CA GLU A 97 0.15 5.30 5.73
C GLU A 97 1.31 5.62 4.79
N LEU A 98 0.98 6.13 3.60
CA LEU A 98 1.98 6.62 2.65
C LEU A 98 2.08 8.13 2.75
N ILE A 99 3.30 8.62 2.96
CA ILE A 99 3.59 10.05 3.07
C ILE A 99 4.63 10.46 2.04
N ARG A 100 4.58 11.71 1.55
CA ARG A 100 5.66 12.28 0.74
C ARG A 100 6.89 12.50 1.62
N ARG A 101 8.08 12.13 1.12
CA ARG A 101 9.36 12.46 1.76
C ARG A 101 9.61 13.95 1.60
N ASP A 102 9.95 14.63 2.70
CA ASP A 102 10.41 16.01 2.63
C ASP A 102 11.71 16.06 1.81
N ARG A 103 11.69 16.81 0.72
CA ARG A 103 12.88 17.06 -0.08
C ARG A 103 13.74 18.04 0.72
N LYS A 104 14.71 17.53 1.49
CA LYS A 104 15.79 18.39 2.00
C LYS A 104 16.43 19.10 0.80
N THR A 105 16.15 20.40 0.69
CA THR A 105 16.83 21.34 -0.22
C THR A 105 18.23 21.63 0.30
#